data_AF-N0BM29-F1
#
_entry.id   AF-N0BM29-F1
#
_cell.length_a   1.000
_cell.length_b   1.000
_cell.length_c   1.000
_cell.angle_alpha   90.00
_cell.angle_beta   90.00
_cell.angle_gamma   90.00
#
_symmetry.space_group_name_H-M   'P 1'
#
loop_
_entity.id
_entity.type
_entity.pdbx_description
1 polymer ?
#
loop_
_entity_poly.entity_id
_entity_poly.type
_entity_poly.pdbx_seq_one_letter_code
_entity_poly.pdbx_strand_id
1 'polypeptide(L)'
;MRLNLMGRTILPFFFDNKPLPDPHTWKENLMRWAERVGLDPAGLGAKTTRKTWESWLMFYFSERRIEIIQSQGHTLLTAVEHYLNMPFTENDRRMMEKYVHGW
;
A
#
# COMPACT_ATOMS: atom_id res chain seq x y z
N MET A 1 -13.23 -11.34 -4.48
CA MET A 1 -11.99 -10.70 -4.99
C MET A 1 -11.27 -11.69 -5.88
N ARG A 2 -11.02 -11.38 -7.16
CA ARG A 2 -10.26 -12.25 -8.05
C ARG A 2 -8.78 -11.91 -7.92
N LEU A 3 -8.09 -12.63 -7.04
CA LEU A 3 -6.66 -12.44 -6.84
C LEU A 3 -5.89 -12.70 -8.13
N ASN A 4 -4.90 -11.84 -8.41
CA ASN A 4 -3.91 -12.06 -9.46
C ASN A 4 -3.02 -13.28 -9.12
N LEU A 5 -2.19 -13.71 -10.08
CA LEU A 5 -1.32 -14.89 -9.90
C LEU A 5 -0.43 -14.75 -8.67
N MET A 6 0.17 -13.56 -8.47
CA MET A 6 1.06 -13.29 -7.33
C MET A 6 0.33 -13.43 -5.99
N GLY A 7 -0.86 -12.85 -5.85
CA GLY A 7 -1.67 -12.95 -4.65
C GLY A 7 -2.08 -14.39 -4.35
N ARG A 8 -2.48 -15.15 -5.38
CA ARG A 8 -2.80 -16.59 -5.22
C ARG A 8 -1.57 -17.39 -4.77
N THR A 9 -0.40 -17.07 -5.29
CA THR A 9 0.85 -17.76 -4.93
C THR A 9 1.30 -17.41 -3.53
N ILE A 10 1.18 -16.15 -3.08
CA ILE A 10 1.69 -15.70 -1.79
C ILE A 10 0.81 -16.15 -0.61
N LEU A 11 -0.52 -16.26 -0.80
CA LEU A 11 -1.43 -16.56 0.31
C LEU A 11 -1.10 -17.84 1.08
N PRO A 12 -0.84 -19.00 0.44
CA PRO A 12 -0.42 -20.20 1.17
C PRO A 12 0.83 -19.95 2.03
N PHE A 13 1.86 -19.31 1.46
CA PHE A 13 3.07 -18.97 2.21
C PHE A 13 2.80 -18.00 3.35
N PHE A 14 1.85 -17.08 3.20
CA PHE A 14 1.50 -16.14 4.25
C PHE A 14 0.85 -16.84 5.44
N PHE A 15 -0.03 -17.82 5.19
CA PHE A 15 -0.71 -18.56 6.25
C PHE A 15 0.15 -19.66 6.88
N ASP A 16 1.11 -20.21 6.14
CA ASP A 16 1.99 -21.30 6.61
C ASP A 16 3.31 -20.81 7.22
N ASN A 17 3.59 -19.50 7.20
CA ASN A 17 4.85 -18.95 7.70
C ASN A 17 4.86 -18.67 9.21
N LYS A 18 6.06 -18.36 9.71
CA LYS A 18 6.26 -17.79 11.05
C LYS A 18 5.31 -16.60 11.27
N PRO A 19 4.84 -16.38 12.52
CA PRO A 19 4.01 -15.24 12.85
C PRO A 19 4.59 -13.93 12.32
N LEU A 20 3.72 -13.07 11.81
CA LEU A 20 4.09 -11.73 11.37
C LEU A 20 4.69 -10.93 12.53
N PRO A 21 5.59 -9.98 12.25
CA PRO A 21 6.10 -9.10 13.27
C PRO A 21 4.95 -8.31 13.90
N ASP A 22 5.06 -8.04 15.20
CA ASP A 22 4.18 -7.08 15.84
C ASP A 22 4.40 -5.66 15.26
N PRO A 23 3.48 -4.71 15.48
CA PRO A 23 3.57 -3.37 14.89
C PRO A 23 4.85 -2.60 15.25
N HIS A 24 5.44 -2.84 16.43
CA HIS A 24 6.69 -2.22 16.85
C HIS A 24 7.86 -2.80 16.06
N THR A 25 8.00 -4.12 16.03
CA THR A 25 9.02 -4.81 15.22
C THR A 25 8.89 -4.45 13.73
N TRP A 26 7.67 -4.34 13.21
CA TRP A 26 7.43 -3.89 11.83
C TRP A 26 7.94 -2.47 11.58
N LYS A 27 7.67 -1.55 12.51
CA LYS A 27 8.17 -0.17 12.44
C LYS A 27 9.69 -0.13 12.44
N GLU A 28 10.34 -0.83 13.36
CA GLU A 28 11.81 -0.88 13.44
C GLU A 28 12.42 -1.43 12.15
N ASN A 29 11.82 -2.49 11.59
CA ASN A 29 12.26 -3.05 10.32
C ASN A 29 12.15 -2.04 9.18
N LEU A 30 11.04 -1.30 9.08
CA LEU A 30 10.86 -0.26 8.06
C LEU A 30 11.89 0.86 8.18
N MET A 31 12.12 1.35 9.41
CA MET A 31 13.12 2.40 9.66
C MET A 31 14.52 1.94 9.25
N ARG A 32 14.91 0.72 9.67
CA ARG A 32 16.20 0.12 9.30
C ARG A 32 16.35 -0.05 7.79
N TRP A 33 15.30 -0.44 7.08
CA TRP A 33 15.36 -0.59 5.61
C TRP A 33 15.45 0.76 4.91
N ALA A 34 14.75 1.78 5.40
CA ALA A 34 14.84 3.14 4.86
C ALA A 34 16.26 3.70 5.00
N GLU A 35 16.87 3.58 6.17
CA GLU A 35 18.26 4.00 6.42
C GLU A 35 19.25 3.34 5.45
N ARG A 36 19.08 2.03 5.18
CA ARG A 36 19.95 1.28 4.25
C ARG A 36 19.93 1.80 2.82
N VAL A 37 18.81 2.39 2.40
CA VAL A 37 18.65 2.92 1.04
C VAL A 37 18.71 4.45 0.99
N GLY A 38 19.07 5.10 2.11
CA GLY A 38 19.21 6.55 2.20
C GLY A 38 17.88 7.32 2.20
N LEU A 39 16.78 6.69 2.63
CA LEU A 39 15.49 7.34 2.84
C LEU A 39 15.35 7.81 4.30
N ASP A 40 14.71 8.97 4.50
CA ASP A 40 14.39 9.47 5.84
C ASP A 40 13.43 8.51 6.56
N PRO A 41 13.83 7.92 7.70
CA PRO A 41 12.97 7.00 8.44
C PRO A 41 11.88 7.70 9.26
N ALA A 42 11.90 9.03 9.36
CA ALA A 42 10.95 9.78 10.15
C ALA A 42 9.50 9.51 9.71
N GLY A 43 8.65 9.14 10.68
CA GLY A 43 7.24 8.87 10.43
C GLY A 43 6.91 7.53 9.76
N LEU A 44 7.91 6.67 9.47
CA LEU A 44 7.65 5.32 8.98
C LEU A 44 7.02 4.43 10.05
N GLY A 45 6.11 3.56 9.61
CA GLY A 45 5.48 2.54 10.45
C GLY A 45 4.33 1.82 9.74
N ALA A 46 3.57 1.03 10.49
CA ALA A 46 2.42 0.27 9.96
C ALA A 46 1.35 1.15 9.29
N LYS A 47 1.20 2.42 9.71
CA LYS A 47 0.27 3.35 9.05
C LYS A 47 0.76 3.76 7.67
N THR A 48 2.06 3.83 7.46
CA THR A 48 2.66 4.23 6.18
C THR A 48 2.36 3.20 5.10
N THR A 49 2.42 1.91 5.41
CA THR A 49 2.13 0.86 4.42
C THR A 49 0.69 0.94 3.91
N ARG A 50 -0.28 1.14 4.82
CA ARG A 50 -1.68 1.36 4.45
C ARG A 50 -1.86 2.60 3.57
N LYS A 51 -1.26 3.74 3.97
CA LYS A 51 -1.33 4.98 3.19
C LYS A 51 -0.70 4.83 1.80
N THR A 52 0.44 4.16 1.68
CA THR A 52 1.09 3.88 0.40
C THR A 52 0.19 3.03 -0.49
N TRP A 53 -0.38 1.95 0.05
CA TRP A 53 -1.29 1.07 -0.69
C TRP A 53 -2.53 1.81 -1.19
N GLU A 54 -3.18 2.59 -0.32
CA GLU A 54 -4.35 3.40 -0.68
C GLU A 54 -4.00 4.44 -1.76
N SER A 55 -2.84 5.10 -1.63
CA SER A 55 -2.35 6.07 -2.62
C SER A 55 -2.14 5.43 -3.99
N TRP A 56 -1.56 4.22 -4.03
CA TRP A 56 -1.36 3.48 -5.27
C TRP A 56 -2.67 3.09 -5.94
N LEU A 57 -3.65 2.61 -5.16
CA LEU A 57 -4.98 2.31 -5.69
C LEU A 57 -5.67 3.55 -6.25
N MET A 58 -5.65 4.66 -5.48
CA MET A 58 -6.27 5.92 -5.86
C MET A 58 -5.69 6.52 -7.14
N PHE A 59 -4.38 6.35 -7.33
CA PHE A 59 -3.69 6.83 -8.52
C PHE A 59 -3.95 5.92 -9.72
N TYR A 60 -3.82 4.60 -9.53
CA TYR A 60 -3.92 3.63 -10.62
C TYR A 60 -5.36 3.43 -11.13
N PHE A 61 -6.33 3.33 -10.22
CA PHE A 61 -7.77 3.17 -10.49
C PHE A 61 -8.51 4.46 -10.15
N SER A 62 -8.09 5.56 -10.78
CA SER A 62 -8.60 6.91 -10.53
C SER A 62 -10.12 7.06 -10.71
N GLU A 63 -10.75 6.13 -11.43
CA GLU A 63 -12.18 6.03 -11.70
C GLU A 63 -12.97 5.24 -10.63
N ARG A 64 -12.28 4.52 -9.73
CA ARG A 64 -12.86 3.66 -8.67
C ARG A 64 -12.64 4.20 -7.26
N ARG A 65 -12.51 5.52 -7.11
CA ARG A 65 -12.13 6.16 -5.83
C ARG A 65 -13.10 5.81 -4.71
N ILE A 66 -14.40 5.75 -5.00
CA ILE A 66 -15.43 5.48 -4.00
C ILE A 66 -15.28 4.05 -3.45
N GLU A 67 -15.08 3.09 -4.34
CA GLU A 67 -14.86 1.68 -4.01
C GLU A 67 -13.57 1.49 -3.21
N ILE A 68 -12.50 2.23 -3.55
CA ILE A 68 -11.25 2.23 -2.80
C ILE A 68 -11.48 2.74 -1.38
N ILE A 69 -12.11 3.90 -1.22
CA ILE A 69 -12.42 4.50 0.10
C ILE A 69 -13.23 3.53 0.96
N GLN A 70 -14.25 2.92 0.38
CA GLN A 70 -15.08 1.91 1.06
C GLN A 70 -14.26 0.68 1.45
N SER A 71 -13.37 0.18 0.58
CA SER A 71 -12.51 -0.97 0.88
C SER A 71 -11.53 -0.71 2.02
N GLN A 72 -11.13 0.55 2.23
CA GLN A 72 -10.30 0.96 3.35
C GLN A 72 -11.12 1.24 4.62
N GLY A 73 -12.45 1.33 4.53
CA GLY A 73 -13.31 1.70 5.66
C GLY A 73 -13.21 3.19 6.02
N HIS A 74 -12.93 4.05 5.05
CA HIS A 74 -12.89 5.51 5.23
C HIS A 74 -14.24 6.17 4.87
N THR A 75 -14.47 7.38 5.38
CA THR A 75 -15.54 8.26 4.90
C THR A 75 -15.03 9.15 3.75
N LEU A 76 -15.91 9.54 2.83
CA LEU A 76 -15.54 10.22 1.58
C LEU A 76 -14.76 11.53 1.80
N LEU A 77 -15.14 12.31 2.81
CA LEU A 77 -14.58 13.64 3.09
C LEU A 77 -13.09 13.59 3.48
N THR A 78 -12.67 12.60 4.28
CA THR A 78 -11.28 12.47 4.75
C THR A 78 -10.33 12.01 3.65
N ALA A 79 -10.81 11.27 2.66
CA ALA A 79 -9.95 10.73 1.61
C ALA A 79 -9.65 11.75 0.51
N VAL A 80 -10.62 12.57 0.08
CA VAL A 80 -10.44 13.45 -1.08
C VAL A 80 -9.35 14.50 -0.87
N GLU A 81 -9.28 15.11 0.31
CA GLU A 81 -8.28 16.15 0.61
C GLU A 81 -6.83 15.65 0.56
N HIS A 82 -6.58 14.36 0.83
CA HIS A 82 -5.24 13.79 0.85
C HIS A 82 -4.74 13.31 -0.52
N TYR A 83 -5.62 13.09 -1.50
CA TYR A 83 -5.29 12.41 -2.76
C TYR A 83 -5.38 13.29 -4.02
N LEU A 84 -5.70 14.58 -3.87
CA LEU A 84 -5.82 15.51 -5.00
C LEU A 84 -4.46 15.89 -5.64
N ASN A 85 -3.35 15.78 -4.91
CA ASN A 85 -2.02 16.20 -5.37
C ASN A 85 -0.94 15.12 -5.16
N MET A 86 -1.20 13.89 -5.59
CA MET A 86 -0.17 12.85 -5.53
C MET A 86 0.93 13.10 -6.58
N PRO A 87 2.21 13.12 -6.21
CA PRO A 87 3.33 13.43 -7.11
C PRO A 87 3.71 12.24 -8.01
N PHE A 88 2.82 11.28 -8.24
CA PHE A 88 3.11 10.11 -9.06
C PHE A 88 3.07 10.44 -10.55
N THR A 89 3.97 9.83 -11.29
CA THR A 89 4.12 9.95 -12.73
C THR A 89 3.43 8.79 -13.45
N GLU A 90 3.28 8.91 -14.77
CA GLU A 90 2.79 7.80 -15.59
C GLU A 90 3.75 6.59 -15.57
N ASN A 91 5.06 6.82 -15.39
CA ASN A 91 6.01 5.74 -15.19
C ASN A 91 5.73 4.99 -13.88
N ASP A 92 5.41 5.70 -12.80
CA ASP A 92 5.02 5.08 -11.54
C ASP A 92 3.76 4.24 -11.72
N ARG A 93 2.76 4.74 -12.48
CA ARG A 93 1.55 3.97 -12.82
C ARG A 93 1.88 2.60 -13.42
N ARG A 94 2.77 2.56 -14.42
CA ARG A 94 3.20 1.31 -15.07
C ARG A 94 3.91 0.37 -14.09
N MET A 95 4.73 0.91 -13.20
CA MET A 95 5.45 0.12 -12.19
C MET A 95 4.53 -0.42 -11.10
N MET A 96 3.45 0.30 -10.78
CA MET A 96 2.43 -0.12 -9.81
C MET A 96 1.56 -1.27 -10.31
N GLU A 97 1.29 -1.35 -11.63
CA GLU A 97 0.36 -2.30 -12.24
C GLU A 97 0.52 -3.73 -11.69
N LYS A 98 1.73 -4.28 -11.70
CA LYS A 98 1.99 -5.65 -11.26
C LYS A 98 1.60 -5.93 -9.80
N TYR A 99 1.52 -4.89 -8.96
CA TYR A 99 1.17 -5.00 -7.55
C TYR A 99 -0.32 -4.76 -7.30
N VAL A 100 -0.93 -3.80 -8.01
CA VAL A 100 -2.32 -3.39 -7.79
C VAL A 100 -3.32 -4.12 -8.68
N HIS A 101 -2.88 -4.67 -9.81
CA HIS A 101 -3.72 -5.37 -10.76
C HIS A 101 -4.38 -6.59 -10.10
N GLY A 102 -5.72 -6.65 -10.09
CA GLY A 102 -6.50 -7.71 -9.45
C GLY A 102 -6.99 -7.36 -8.04
N TRP A 103 -6.69 -6.16 -7.55
CA TRP A 103 -7.62 -5.44 -6.67
C TRP A 103 -8.93 -5.22 -7.43
#